data_AF-A0A453RV81-F1
#
_entry.id   AF-A0A453RV81-F1
#
_cell.length_a   1.000
_cell.length_b   1.000
_cell.length_c   1.000
_cell.angle_alpha   90.00
_cell.angle_beta   90.00
_cell.angle_gamma   90.00
#
_symmetry.space_group_name_H-M   'P 1'
#
loop_
_entity.id
_entity.type
_entity.pdbx_description
1 polymer ?
#
loop_
_entity_poly.entity_id
_entity_poly.type
_entity_poly.pdbx_seq_one_letter_code
_entity_poly.pdbx_strand_id
1 'polypeptide(L)'
;MDDFVIEFFGEVYPSWRWYEKQDGIKHIQNNSEDQAPEFYNIMLERPKGDRDGYDLVFVDAMHKANYASRICHSCNPNCEAKVTAVDGQYQIGVYTVRPIAEGEEITFDYNSVTESKEEHEASVCLCGSQVCRGSYLNFSGEGAFEKVLMEFHGVLDRHSLLLQACEANTVSQQDLIDLGRAGLGTCLLAGLPGWLVAYTAQLVRFIFFERQKLPNEIFKHNMEEKRQFFTDINMDSERNDAEVQAEGVLNSRLQHLTHTLDKVG
;
A
#
# COMPACT_ATOMS: atom_id res chain seq x y z
N MET A 1 11.65 17.19 15.21
CA MET A 1 11.93 16.83 16.61
C MET A 1 11.21 15.52 16.74
N ASP A 2 11.96 14.42 16.79
CA ASP A 2 11.48 13.07 16.52
C ASP A 2 11.60 12.25 17.79
N ASP A 3 10.95 12.72 18.86
CA ASP A 3 11.03 12.04 20.14
C ASP A 3 10.23 10.74 20.05
N PHE A 4 10.83 9.66 20.52
CA PHE A 4 10.18 8.35 20.58
C PHE A 4 9.05 8.38 21.62
N VAL A 5 7.87 7.94 21.20
CA VAL A 5 6.68 7.89 22.05
C VAL A 5 6.44 6.48 22.56
N ILE A 6 6.23 5.53 21.64
CA ILE A 6 5.92 4.14 21.96
C ILE A 6 6.19 3.24 20.75
N GLU A 7 6.54 1.99 21.00
CA GLU A 7 6.59 0.95 19.96
C GLU A 7 5.18 0.45 19.67
N PHE A 8 4.82 0.23 18.42
CA PHE A 8 3.63 -0.51 18.05
C PHE A 8 4.03 -1.98 17.82
N PHE A 9 3.56 -2.89 18.69
CA PHE A 9 3.80 -4.32 18.52
C PHE A 9 2.50 -5.11 18.50
N GLY A 10 2.56 -6.27 17.86
CA GLY A 10 1.48 -7.23 17.77
C GLY A 10 1.94 -8.57 17.24
N GLU A 11 0.99 -9.41 16.85
CA GLU A 11 1.27 -10.66 16.17
C GLU A 11 1.69 -10.39 14.73
N VAL A 12 2.84 -10.93 14.32
CA VAL A 12 3.40 -10.72 12.97
C VAL A 12 2.97 -11.87 12.06
N TYR A 13 2.38 -11.51 10.92
CA TYR A 13 1.91 -12.45 9.90
C TYR A 13 2.58 -12.17 8.55
N PRO A 14 3.08 -13.20 7.85
CA PRO A 14 3.34 -13.07 6.42
C PRO A 14 2.03 -12.80 5.68
N SER A 15 2.12 -12.26 4.47
CA SER A 15 0.95 -11.82 3.70
C SER A 15 -0.05 -12.95 3.49
N TRP A 16 0.40 -14.13 3.07
CA TRP A 16 -0.51 -15.26 2.81
C TRP A 16 -1.35 -15.64 4.02
N ARG A 17 -0.73 -15.68 5.22
CA ARG A 17 -1.39 -16.07 6.46
C ARG A 17 -2.31 -14.98 7.00
N TRP A 18 -1.95 -13.72 6.76
CA TRP A 18 -2.81 -12.59 7.08
C TRP A 18 -4.11 -12.64 6.26
N TYR A 19 -4.02 -12.85 4.95
CA TYR A 19 -5.20 -12.95 4.11
C TYR A 19 -6.06 -14.19 4.44
N GLU A 20 -5.44 -15.33 4.75
CA GLU A 20 -6.18 -16.51 5.24
C GLU A 20 -6.97 -16.19 6.53
N LYS A 21 -6.36 -15.47 7.48
CA LYS A 21 -7.03 -14.99 8.69
C LYS A 21 -8.20 -14.05 8.37
N GLN A 22 -7.99 -13.08 7.47
CA GLN A 22 -9.02 -12.13 7.06
C GLN A 22 -10.21 -12.82 6.36
N ASP A 23 -9.95 -13.79 5.49
CA ASP A 23 -11.00 -14.57 4.84
C ASP A 23 -11.82 -15.36 5.87
N GLY A 24 -11.15 -15.95 6.87
CA GLY A 24 -11.82 -16.61 8.00
C GLY A 24 -12.71 -15.65 8.82
N ILE A 25 -12.22 -14.45 9.11
CA ILE A 25 -12.99 -13.41 9.82
C ILE A 25 -14.20 -12.97 9.00
N LYS A 26 -14.04 -12.68 7.71
CA LYS A 26 -15.13 -12.31 6.80
C LYS A 26 -16.20 -13.39 6.73
N HIS A 27 -15.82 -14.66 6.69
CA HIS A 27 -16.77 -15.78 6.71
C HIS A 27 -17.61 -15.83 7.99
N ILE A 28 -17.03 -15.47 9.14
CA ILE A 28 -17.75 -15.41 10.42
C ILE A 28 -18.64 -14.16 10.47
N GLN A 29 -18.12 -13.00 10.05
CA GLN A 29 -18.82 -11.72 10.08
C GLN A 29 -20.02 -11.65 9.13
N ASN A 30 -19.94 -12.27 7.94
CA ASN A 30 -21.07 -12.38 7.02
C ASN A 30 -22.29 -13.12 7.62
N ASN A 31 -22.11 -13.81 8.74
CA ASN A 31 -23.16 -14.51 9.49
C ASN A 31 -23.62 -13.76 10.76
N SER A 32 -23.10 -12.55 11.03
CA SER A 32 -23.46 -11.73 12.19
C SER A 32 -23.82 -10.31 11.75
N GLU A 33 -25.01 -9.83 12.10
CA GLU A 33 -25.50 -8.50 11.69
C GLU A 33 -24.75 -7.31 12.32
N ASP A 34 -23.81 -7.54 13.25
CA ASP A 34 -23.57 -6.54 14.31
C ASP A 34 -22.10 -6.30 14.70
N GLN A 35 -21.15 -6.30 13.76
CA GLN A 35 -19.82 -5.77 14.07
C GLN A 35 -19.18 -5.07 12.88
N ALA A 36 -18.98 -3.76 13.03
CA ALA A 36 -18.02 -3.03 12.21
C ALA A 36 -16.65 -3.72 12.33
N PRO A 37 -15.93 -3.95 11.22
CA PRO A 37 -14.61 -4.52 11.29
C PRO A 37 -13.68 -3.58 12.06
N GLU A 38 -13.11 -4.07 13.17
CA GLU A 38 -12.05 -3.36 13.89
C GLU A 38 -10.70 -3.76 13.27
N PHE A 39 -10.02 -2.79 12.66
CA PHE A 39 -8.71 -3.00 12.07
C PHE A 39 -7.63 -2.54 13.06
N TYR A 40 -6.86 -3.49 13.59
CA TYR A 40 -5.72 -3.25 14.48
C TYR A 40 -4.38 -3.53 13.82
N ASN A 41 -4.36 -3.72 12.50
CA ASN A 41 -3.15 -4.08 11.79
C ASN A 41 -2.43 -2.87 11.20
N ILE A 42 -1.10 -2.92 11.24
CA ILE A 42 -0.24 -2.04 10.45
C ILE A 42 0.65 -2.89 9.56
N MET A 43 0.81 -2.46 8.31
CA MET A 43 1.75 -3.08 7.38
C MET A 43 3.18 -2.62 7.73
N LEU A 44 4.04 -3.57 8.05
CA LEU A 44 5.46 -3.34 8.27
C LEU A 44 6.19 -3.61 6.96
N GLU A 45 6.53 -2.54 6.26
CA GLU A 45 7.30 -2.60 5.01
C GLU A 45 8.80 -2.58 5.30
N ARG A 46 9.51 -3.60 4.83
CA ARG A 46 10.98 -3.60 4.78
C ARG A 46 11.43 -2.56 3.75
N PRO A 47 12.40 -1.70 4.06
CA PRO A 47 12.89 -0.69 3.11
C PRO A 47 13.42 -1.33 1.82
N LYS A 48 13.10 -0.75 0.66
CA LYS A 48 13.56 -1.23 -0.66
C LYS A 48 15.09 -1.32 -0.82
N GLY A 49 15.84 -0.58 0.02
CA GLY A 49 17.31 -0.59 0.03
C GLY A 49 17.94 -1.66 0.93
N ASP A 50 17.14 -2.51 1.58
CA ASP A 50 17.64 -3.65 2.34
C ASP A 50 18.40 -4.62 1.42
N ARG A 51 19.48 -5.22 1.94
CA ARG A 51 20.33 -6.16 1.21
C ARG A 51 19.55 -7.37 0.70
N ASP A 52 18.59 -7.86 1.48
CA ASP A 52 17.85 -9.06 1.16
C ASP A 52 16.64 -8.77 0.25
N GLY A 53 16.29 -7.49 0.06
CA GLY A 53 15.21 -7.00 -0.80
C GLY A 53 14.05 -6.37 -0.03
N TYR A 54 13.10 -5.81 -0.77
CA TYR A 54 11.80 -5.34 -0.30
C TYR A 54 10.93 -6.53 0.08
N ASP A 55 10.23 -6.41 1.19
CA ASP A 55 9.29 -7.38 1.73
C ASP A 55 8.30 -6.65 2.64
N LEU A 56 7.18 -7.27 2.97
CA LEU A 56 6.22 -6.68 3.88
C LEU A 56 5.50 -7.76 4.69
N VAL A 57 5.20 -7.44 5.93
CA VAL A 57 4.42 -8.28 6.85
C VAL A 57 3.32 -7.48 7.51
N PHE A 58 2.33 -8.16 8.09
CA PHE A 58 1.25 -7.52 8.84
C PHE A 58 1.49 -7.68 10.32
N VAL A 59 1.50 -6.57 11.06
CA VAL A 59 1.54 -6.55 12.53
C VAL A 59 0.14 -6.31 13.04
N ASP A 60 -0.47 -7.33 13.62
CA ASP A 60 -1.84 -7.28 14.13
C ASP A 60 -1.88 -7.18 15.66
N ALA A 61 -2.42 -6.07 16.15
CA ALA A 61 -2.51 -5.77 17.56
C ALA A 61 -3.89 -6.12 18.18
N MET A 62 -4.68 -6.99 17.56
CA MET A 62 -6.01 -7.36 18.06
C MET A 62 -5.96 -8.10 19.42
N HIS A 63 -5.05 -9.08 19.57
CA HIS A 63 -5.00 -9.93 20.78
C HIS A 63 -3.75 -9.71 21.64
N LYS A 64 -2.63 -9.33 21.02
CA LYS A 64 -1.38 -9.02 21.72
C LYS A 64 -0.99 -7.60 21.33
N ALA A 65 -0.97 -6.70 22.29
CA ALA A 65 -0.70 -5.29 22.05
C ALA A 65 -0.23 -4.58 23.31
N ASN A 66 0.27 -3.36 23.13
CA ASN A 66 0.38 -2.36 24.18
C ASN A 66 -0.60 -1.19 23.91
N TYR A 67 -0.36 -0.05 24.55
CA TYR A 67 -1.21 1.13 24.40
C TYR A 67 -1.18 1.74 22.99
N ALA A 68 -0.18 1.42 22.15
CA ALA A 68 -0.06 1.95 20.80
C ALA A 68 -1.26 1.57 19.91
N SER A 69 -1.89 0.40 20.15
CA SER A 69 -3.07 -0.04 19.40
C SER A 69 -4.35 0.74 19.72
N ARG A 70 -4.29 1.65 20.70
CA ARG A 70 -5.39 2.53 21.10
C ARG A 70 -5.18 3.98 20.65
N ILE A 71 -4.09 4.28 19.96
CA ILE A 71 -3.84 5.62 19.44
C ILE A 71 -4.80 5.88 18.28
N CYS A 72 -5.55 6.98 18.39
CA CYS A 72 -6.58 7.36 17.43
C CYS A 72 -6.01 8.03 16.18
N HIS A 73 -6.81 8.00 15.12
CA HIS A 73 -6.55 8.74 13.90
C HIS A 73 -6.74 10.25 14.10
N SER A 74 -5.87 11.04 13.47
CA SER A 74 -6.13 12.45 13.19
C SER A 74 -5.64 12.83 11.80
N CYS A 75 -6.42 13.64 11.07
CA CYS A 75 -5.98 14.24 9.80
C CYS A 75 -4.95 15.37 10.00
N ASN A 76 -4.73 15.82 11.25
CA ASN A 76 -3.65 16.75 11.61
C ASN A 76 -2.95 16.20 12.88
N PRO A 77 -2.18 15.12 12.75
CA PRO A 77 -1.66 14.38 13.89
C PRO A 77 -0.52 15.11 14.60
N ASN A 78 -0.15 14.61 15.78
CA ASN A 78 1.06 15.01 16.49
C ASN A 78 2.15 13.93 16.50
N CYS A 79 1.83 12.73 16.03
CA CYS A 79 2.76 11.63 15.84
C CYS A 79 2.67 11.02 14.45
N GLU A 80 3.70 10.26 14.09
CA GLU A 80 3.75 9.37 12.93
C GLU A 80 4.19 7.96 13.36
N ALA A 81 3.69 6.93 12.69
CA ALA A 81 4.21 5.57 12.80
C ALA A 81 5.24 5.34 11.68
N LYS A 82 6.45 4.89 12.02
CA LYS A 82 7.51 4.59 11.05
C LYS A 82 8.23 3.30 11.36
N VAL A 83 8.67 2.62 10.30
CA VAL A 83 9.51 1.43 10.42
C VAL A 83 10.93 1.85 10.80
N THR A 84 11.47 1.27 11.86
CA THR A 84 12.82 1.52 12.35
C THR A 84 13.57 0.21 12.53
N ALA A 85 14.89 0.25 12.35
CA ALA A 85 15.76 -0.91 12.59
C ALA A 85 16.37 -0.79 13.99
N VAL A 86 16.08 -1.76 14.86
CA VAL A 86 16.67 -1.88 16.20
C VAL A 86 17.24 -3.28 16.34
N ASP A 87 18.52 -3.37 16.70
CA ASP A 87 19.26 -4.64 16.85
C ASP A 87 19.15 -5.58 15.63
N GLY A 88 19.09 -5.00 14.42
CA GLY A 88 18.98 -5.75 13.17
C GLY A 88 17.57 -6.28 12.86
N GLN A 89 16.56 -5.90 13.63
CA GLN A 89 15.15 -6.23 13.38
C GLN A 89 14.36 -4.96 13.06
N TYR A 90 13.37 -5.11 12.18
CA TYR A 90 12.44 -4.03 11.87
C TYR A 90 11.28 -4.04 12.84
N GLN A 91 10.97 -2.86 13.37
CA GLN A 91 9.86 -2.61 14.29
C GLN A 91 9.14 -1.33 13.91
N ILE A 92 7.89 -1.19 14.34
CA ILE A 92 7.10 0.02 14.13
C ILE A 92 7.23 0.90 15.37
N GLY A 93 7.82 2.08 15.22
CA GLY A 93 7.88 3.07 16.30
C GLY A 93 6.97 4.24 16.01
N VAL A 94 6.32 4.77 17.04
CA VAL A 94 5.55 6.01 17.01
C VAL A 94 6.43 7.14 17.51
N TYR A 95 6.55 8.20 16.73
CA TYR A 95 7.42 9.35 17.01
C TYR A 95 6.64 10.65 16.87
N THR A 96 7.02 11.67 17.65
CA THR A 96 6.43 13.00 17.53
C THR A 96 6.80 13.65 16.19
N VAL A 97 5.86 14.35 15.55
CA VAL A 97 6.15 15.23 14.40
C VAL A 97 6.16 16.71 14.79
N ARG A 98 5.64 17.02 15.98
CA ARG A 98 5.63 18.35 16.60
C ARG A 98 5.60 18.23 18.13
N PRO A 99 5.95 19.30 18.89
CA PRO A 99 5.77 19.32 20.33
C PRO A 99 4.31 19.01 20.73
N ILE A 100 4.15 18.23 21.80
CA ILE A 100 2.86 17.79 22.35
C ILE A 100 2.65 18.51 23.69
N ALA A 101 1.51 19.17 23.85
CA ALA A 101 1.18 19.83 25.12
C ALA A 101 0.69 18.83 26.17
N GLU A 102 0.83 19.16 27.45
CA GLU A 102 0.27 18.35 28.53
C GLU A 102 -1.25 18.22 28.38
N GLY A 103 -1.76 16.99 28.41
CA GLY A 103 -3.18 16.69 28.22
C GLY A 103 -3.66 16.64 26.75
N GLU A 104 -2.79 16.90 25.79
CA GLU A 104 -3.10 16.72 24.37
C GLU A 104 -3.15 15.23 24.01
N GLU A 105 -4.17 14.80 23.28
CA GLU A 105 -4.31 13.42 22.82
C GLU A 105 -3.22 13.08 21.79
N ILE A 106 -2.56 11.93 21.97
CA ILE A 106 -1.58 11.40 21.00
C ILE A 106 -2.36 10.79 19.83
N THR A 107 -2.05 11.22 18.60
CA THR A 107 -2.73 10.78 17.38
C THR A 107 -1.73 10.64 16.22
N PHE A 108 -2.00 9.72 15.29
CA PHE A 108 -1.27 9.62 14.01
C PHE A 108 -2.22 9.43 12.82
N ASP A 109 -1.77 9.73 11.61
CA ASP A 109 -2.54 9.39 10.40
C ASP A 109 -2.40 7.89 10.11
N TYR A 110 -3.52 7.18 10.00
CA TYR A 110 -3.53 5.73 9.75
C TYR A 110 -3.04 5.40 8.35
N ASN A 111 -3.07 6.35 7.41
CA ASN A 111 -2.65 6.17 6.02
C ASN A 111 -3.26 4.92 5.33
N SER A 112 -4.42 4.47 5.81
CA SER A 112 -5.12 3.31 5.27
C SER A 112 -5.85 3.71 3.99
N VAL A 113 -5.90 2.81 3.00
CA VAL A 113 -6.48 3.05 1.68
C VAL A 113 -7.57 2.03 1.42
N THR A 114 -8.69 2.45 0.83
CA THR A 114 -9.74 1.57 0.34
C THR A 114 -10.12 1.91 -1.10
N GLU A 115 -10.42 0.88 -1.89
CA GLU A 115 -11.01 0.98 -3.22
C GLU A 115 -12.55 0.97 -3.16
N SER A 116 -13.16 0.52 -2.05
CA SER A 116 -14.62 0.53 -1.89
C SER A 116 -15.10 1.91 -1.50
N LYS A 117 -15.96 2.47 -2.35
CA LYS A 117 -16.64 3.73 -2.07
C LYS A 117 -17.54 3.60 -0.84
N GLU A 118 -18.24 2.48 -0.70
CA GLU A 118 -19.13 2.20 0.42
C GLU A 118 -18.36 2.14 1.74
N GLU A 119 -17.20 1.48 1.78
CA GLU A 119 -16.35 1.42 2.96
C GLU A 119 -15.79 2.81 3.33
N HIS A 120 -15.34 3.58 2.33
CA HIS A 120 -14.84 4.93 2.53
C HIS A 120 -15.91 5.85 3.14
N GLU A 121 -17.14 5.80 2.61
CA GLU A 121 -18.29 6.58 3.09
C GLU A 121 -18.74 6.14 4.49
N ALA A 122 -18.62 4.86 4.84
CA ALA A 122 -18.90 4.34 6.17
C ALA A 122 -17.82 4.70 7.21
N SER A 123 -16.59 4.96 6.78
CA SER A 123 -15.42 5.18 7.64
C SER A 123 -15.26 6.63 8.12
N VAL A 124 -16.30 7.17 8.74
CA VAL A 124 -16.37 8.59 9.15
C VAL A 124 -15.26 8.96 10.15
N CYS A 125 -14.54 10.05 9.86
CA CYS A 125 -13.51 10.60 10.73
C CYS A 125 -14.08 11.62 11.72
N LEU A 126 -13.78 11.41 13.01
CA LEU A 126 -14.23 12.26 14.11
C LEU A 126 -13.08 13.01 14.81
N CYS A 127 -11.95 13.25 14.12
CA CYS A 127 -10.75 13.83 14.73
C CYS A 127 -10.89 15.32 15.14
N GLY A 128 -11.94 16.02 14.70
CA GLY A 128 -12.17 17.43 15.04
C GLY A 128 -11.22 18.45 14.41
N SER A 129 -10.28 18.02 13.54
CA SER A 129 -9.36 18.91 12.85
C SER A 129 -10.07 19.84 11.85
N GLN A 130 -9.61 21.09 11.73
CA GLN A 130 -10.10 22.04 10.72
C GLN A 130 -9.77 21.61 9.28
N VAL A 131 -8.75 20.75 9.12
CA VAL A 131 -8.34 20.17 7.84
C VAL A 131 -8.75 18.68 7.73
N CYS A 132 -9.82 18.29 8.42
CA CYS A 132 -10.34 16.92 8.38
C CYS A 132 -10.76 16.51 6.97
N ARG A 133 -10.37 15.29 6.57
CA ARG A 133 -10.71 14.67 5.27
C ARG A 133 -12.13 14.07 5.24
N GLY A 134 -12.84 14.05 6.37
CA GLY A 134 -14.18 13.46 6.51
C GLY A 134 -14.20 11.94 6.71
N SER A 135 -13.20 11.22 6.18
CA SER A 135 -13.00 9.77 6.39
C SER A 135 -11.59 9.50 6.92
N TYR A 136 -11.43 8.48 7.77
CA TYR A 136 -10.10 8.05 8.25
C TYR A 136 -9.40 7.12 7.24
N LEU A 137 -10.11 6.68 6.19
CA LEU A 137 -9.56 5.98 5.05
C LEU A 137 -9.30 6.95 3.89
N ASN A 138 -8.25 6.71 3.13
CA ASN A 138 -8.02 7.32 1.83
C ASN A 138 -8.79 6.52 0.76
N PHE A 139 -9.49 7.20 -0.14
CA PHE A 139 -10.16 6.54 -1.27
C PHE A 139 -9.24 6.52 -2.50
N SER A 140 -8.93 5.33 -3.01
CA SER A 140 -8.24 5.14 -4.29
C SER A 140 -9.28 4.75 -5.35
N GLY A 141 -9.89 5.75 -6.02
CA GLY A 141 -10.96 5.52 -6.99
C GLY A 141 -10.53 4.64 -8.18
N GLU A 142 -11.47 3.86 -8.73
CA GLU A 142 -11.18 2.76 -9.67
C GLU A 142 -10.93 3.20 -11.14
N GLY A 143 -11.44 4.35 -11.58
CA GLY A 143 -11.63 4.59 -13.03
C GLY A 143 -10.38 4.94 -13.84
N ALA A 144 -9.52 5.84 -13.34
CA ALA A 144 -8.41 6.37 -14.15
C ALA A 144 -7.20 5.43 -14.20
N PHE A 145 -7.00 4.63 -13.14
CA PHE A 145 -5.81 3.78 -12.99
C PHE A 145 -5.87 2.51 -13.84
N GLU A 146 -7.07 2.02 -14.17
CA GLU A 146 -7.22 0.79 -14.94
C GLU A 146 -7.07 0.98 -16.45
N LYS A 147 -7.29 2.20 -16.96
CA LYS A 147 -7.29 2.43 -18.41
C LYS A 147 -5.96 2.06 -19.07
N VAL A 148 -4.83 2.43 -18.46
CA VAL A 148 -3.48 2.08 -18.96
C VAL A 148 -3.26 0.57 -18.90
N LEU A 149 -3.66 -0.08 -17.80
CA LEU A 149 -3.60 -1.52 -17.64
C LEU A 149 -4.42 -2.25 -18.72
N MET A 150 -5.66 -1.83 -18.95
CA MET A 150 -6.54 -2.45 -19.95
C MET A 150 -6.05 -2.25 -21.38
N GLU A 151 -5.48 -1.08 -21.70
CA GLU A 151 -5.01 -0.76 -23.05
C GLU A 151 -3.69 -1.46 -23.40
N PHE A 152 -2.75 -1.57 -22.45
CA PHE A 152 -1.38 -2.02 -22.74
C PHE A 152 -1.01 -3.36 -22.11
N HIS A 153 -1.86 -3.90 -21.23
CA HIS A 153 -1.56 -5.11 -20.48
C HIS A 153 -2.84 -5.83 -20.06
N GLY A 154 -3.71 -6.02 -21.05
CA GLY A 154 -4.99 -6.68 -20.87
C GLY A 154 -4.84 -8.14 -20.46
N VAL A 155 -5.98 -8.82 -20.33
CA VAL A 155 -6.00 -10.24 -19.95
C VAL A 155 -5.15 -11.08 -20.89
N LEU A 156 -5.28 -10.90 -22.21
CA LEU A 156 -4.54 -11.71 -23.19
C LEU A 156 -3.03 -11.45 -23.16
N ASP A 157 -2.61 -10.20 -23.00
CA ASP A 157 -1.18 -9.85 -22.89
C ASP A 157 -0.54 -10.51 -21.67
N ARG A 158 -1.23 -10.46 -20.52
CA ARG A 158 -0.77 -11.09 -19.27
C ARG A 158 -0.64 -12.61 -19.37
N HIS A 159 -1.61 -13.27 -20.02
CA HIS A 159 -1.55 -14.72 -20.22
C HIS A 159 -0.46 -15.10 -21.22
N SER A 160 -0.27 -14.31 -22.28
CA SER A 160 0.81 -14.52 -23.26
C SER A 160 2.19 -14.43 -22.59
N LEU A 161 2.41 -13.41 -21.76
CA LEU A 161 3.64 -13.23 -21.00
C LEU A 161 3.89 -14.38 -20.01
N LEU A 162 2.85 -14.81 -19.28
CA LEU A 162 2.95 -15.95 -18.38
C LEU A 162 3.36 -17.22 -19.14
N LEU A 163 2.71 -17.50 -20.28
CA LEU A 163 3.03 -18.68 -21.09
C LEU A 163 4.48 -18.62 -21.59
N GLN A 164 4.92 -17.47 -22.11
CA GLN A 164 6.30 -17.27 -22.57
C GLN A 164 7.32 -17.49 -21.45
N ALA A 165 7.04 -16.98 -20.24
CA ALA A 165 7.90 -17.19 -19.09
C ALA A 165 7.96 -18.67 -18.68
N CYS A 166 6.82 -19.37 -18.68
CA CYS A 166 6.72 -20.80 -18.42
C CYS A 166 7.49 -21.64 -19.45
N GLU A 167 7.40 -21.30 -20.73
CA GLU A 167 8.10 -22.02 -21.81
C GLU A 167 9.62 -21.78 -21.76
N ALA A 168 10.04 -20.53 -21.55
CA ALA A 168 11.45 -20.20 -21.48
C ALA A 168 12.11 -20.73 -20.20
N ASN A 169 11.38 -20.70 -19.07
CA ASN A 169 11.78 -21.14 -17.73
C ASN A 169 13.22 -20.76 -17.34
N THR A 170 13.65 -19.57 -17.74
CA THR A 170 15.01 -19.06 -17.56
C THR A 170 14.93 -17.58 -17.20
N VAL A 171 15.84 -17.15 -16.34
CA VAL A 171 15.92 -15.75 -15.89
C VAL A 171 17.08 -15.09 -16.60
N SER A 172 16.81 -14.00 -17.33
CA SER A 172 17.85 -13.24 -18.02
C SER A 172 18.55 -12.25 -17.09
N GLN A 173 19.71 -11.74 -17.52
CA GLN A 173 20.39 -10.67 -16.79
C GLN A 173 19.55 -9.40 -16.70
N GLN A 174 18.76 -9.10 -17.74
CA GLN A 174 17.87 -7.94 -17.74
C GLN A 174 16.75 -8.10 -16.71
N ASP A 175 16.20 -9.31 -16.56
CA ASP A 175 15.18 -9.60 -15.54
C ASP A 175 15.69 -9.31 -14.14
N LEU A 176 16.93 -9.72 -13.82
CA LEU A 176 17.55 -9.43 -12.54
C LEU A 176 17.77 -7.93 -12.30
N ILE A 177 18.11 -7.17 -13.34
CA ILE A 177 18.25 -5.71 -13.26
C ILE A 177 16.90 -5.07 -12.96
N ASP A 178 15.84 -5.48 -13.66
CA ASP A 178 14.51 -4.89 -13.49
C ASP A 178 13.95 -5.19 -12.09
N LEU A 179 14.10 -6.43 -11.61
CA LEU A 179 13.74 -6.83 -10.25
C LEU A 179 14.50 -6.03 -9.19
N GLY A 180 15.82 -5.88 -9.36
CA GLY A 180 16.66 -5.09 -8.46
C GLY A 180 16.25 -3.61 -8.42
N ARG A 181 15.83 -3.03 -9.54
CA ARG A 181 15.31 -1.65 -9.59
C ARG A 181 13.99 -1.48 -8.87
N ALA A 182 13.15 -2.52 -8.83
CA ALA A 182 11.93 -2.56 -8.03
C ALA A 182 12.19 -2.87 -6.54
N GLY A 183 13.45 -3.18 -6.17
CA GLY A 183 13.82 -3.60 -4.83
C GLY A 183 13.48 -5.07 -4.53
N LEU A 184 13.00 -5.85 -5.51
CA LEU A 184 12.65 -7.25 -5.27
C LEU A 184 13.91 -8.11 -5.21
N GLY A 185 14.18 -8.69 -4.05
CA GLY A 185 15.41 -9.41 -3.75
C GLY A 185 15.18 -10.86 -3.32
N THR A 186 16.21 -11.45 -2.73
CA THR A 186 16.22 -12.85 -2.31
C THR A 186 15.17 -13.19 -1.25
N CYS A 187 14.75 -12.23 -0.42
CA CYS A 187 13.70 -12.46 0.58
C CYS A 187 12.38 -12.95 -0.02
N LEU A 188 12.05 -12.48 -1.23
CA LEU A 188 10.84 -12.89 -1.97
C LEU A 188 11.14 -13.92 -3.06
N LEU A 189 12.31 -13.83 -3.69
CA LEU A 189 12.59 -14.58 -4.93
C LEU A 189 13.34 -15.89 -4.69
N ALA A 190 13.94 -16.10 -3.52
CA ALA A 190 14.72 -17.30 -3.27
C ALA A 190 13.84 -18.55 -3.26
N GLY A 191 14.28 -19.59 -3.97
CA GLY A 191 13.55 -20.86 -4.06
C GLY A 191 12.42 -20.89 -5.08
N LEU A 192 12.04 -19.75 -5.65
CA LEU A 192 11.03 -19.69 -6.71
C LEU A 192 11.53 -20.34 -8.02
N PRO A 193 10.64 -20.97 -8.81
CA PRO A 193 11.02 -21.50 -10.11
C PRO A 193 11.38 -20.37 -11.09
N GLY A 194 12.31 -20.65 -12.01
CA GLY A 194 12.85 -19.66 -12.95
C GLY A 194 11.80 -18.94 -13.78
N TRP A 195 10.76 -19.66 -14.24
CA TRP A 195 9.64 -19.04 -14.96
C TRP A 195 8.90 -17.99 -14.13
N LEU A 196 8.71 -18.21 -12.82
CA LEU A 196 7.98 -17.29 -11.96
C LEU A 196 8.81 -16.03 -11.75
N VAL A 197 10.10 -16.16 -11.49
CA VAL A 197 11.03 -15.02 -11.37
C VAL A 197 11.06 -14.21 -12.68
N ALA A 198 11.10 -14.88 -13.84
CA ALA A 198 11.07 -14.22 -15.14
C ALA A 198 9.73 -13.49 -15.39
N TYR A 199 8.60 -14.12 -15.06
CA TYR A 199 7.29 -13.51 -15.18
C TYR A 199 7.15 -12.28 -14.28
N THR A 200 7.62 -12.37 -13.02
CA THR A 200 7.67 -11.23 -12.10
C THR A 200 8.45 -10.06 -12.69
N ALA A 201 9.61 -10.31 -13.30
CA ALA A 201 10.40 -9.26 -13.94
C ALA A 201 9.65 -8.60 -15.11
N GLN A 202 8.90 -9.38 -15.90
CA GLN A 202 8.05 -8.86 -16.98
C GLN A 202 6.92 -7.97 -16.43
N LEU A 203 6.29 -8.36 -15.32
CA LEU A 203 5.30 -7.53 -14.64
C LEU A 203 5.90 -6.23 -14.11
N VAL A 204 7.09 -6.29 -13.49
CA VAL A 204 7.83 -5.10 -13.04
C VAL A 204 8.11 -4.13 -14.19
N ARG A 205 8.53 -4.64 -15.35
CA ARG A 205 8.71 -3.82 -16.55
C ARG A 205 7.42 -3.11 -16.97
N PHE A 206 6.29 -3.82 -16.93
CA PHE A 206 5.00 -3.20 -17.21
C PHE A 206 4.62 -2.14 -16.15
N ILE A 207 4.80 -2.44 -14.87
CA ILE A 207 4.49 -1.51 -13.78
C ILE A 207 5.28 -0.19 -13.93
N PHE A 208 6.57 -0.25 -14.30
CA PHE A 208 7.35 0.95 -14.60
C PHE A 208 6.91 1.67 -15.88
N PHE A 209 6.46 0.94 -16.90
CA PHE A 209 5.86 1.52 -18.10
C PHE A 209 4.54 2.24 -17.76
N GLU A 210 3.67 1.61 -16.96
CA GLU A 210 2.41 2.17 -16.49
C GLU A 210 2.65 3.50 -15.78
N ARG A 211 3.62 3.54 -14.84
CA ARG A 211 4.01 4.77 -14.14
C ARG A 211 4.36 5.94 -15.07
N GLN A 212 4.94 5.69 -16.24
CA GLN A 212 5.29 6.74 -17.21
C GLN A 212 4.08 7.26 -18.00
N LYS A 213 3.08 6.41 -18.23
CA LYS A 213 1.88 6.77 -19.00
C LYS A 213 0.80 7.40 -18.13
N LEU A 214 0.68 6.89 -16.91
CA LEU A 214 -0.44 7.11 -16.02
C LEU A 214 -0.66 8.58 -15.61
N PRO A 215 0.36 9.42 -15.33
CA PRO A 215 0.14 10.82 -14.99
C PRO A 215 -0.67 11.59 -16.04
N ASN A 216 -0.45 11.30 -17.33
CA ASN A 216 -1.17 11.97 -18.40
C ASN A 216 -2.64 11.54 -18.48
N GLU A 217 -2.94 10.27 -18.22
CA GLU A 217 -4.32 9.78 -18.22
C GLU A 217 -5.09 10.25 -16.99
N ILE A 218 -4.47 10.21 -15.81
CA ILE A 218 -5.03 10.78 -14.57
C ILE A 218 -5.32 12.27 -14.77
N PHE A 219 -4.35 13.02 -15.29
CA PHE A 219 -4.52 14.45 -15.50
C PHE A 219 -5.71 14.75 -16.43
N LYS A 220 -5.85 14.02 -17.54
CA LYS A 220 -7.00 14.19 -18.45
C LYS A 220 -8.32 13.91 -17.74
N HIS A 221 -8.39 12.79 -17.00
CA HIS A 221 -9.59 12.40 -16.27
C HIS A 221 -9.99 13.43 -15.21
N ASN A 222 -9.06 13.84 -14.35
CA ASN A 222 -9.31 14.85 -13.31
C ASN A 222 -9.77 16.19 -13.91
N MET A 223 -9.20 16.58 -15.05
CA MET A 223 -9.60 17.79 -15.77
C MET A 223 -11.02 17.69 -16.35
N GLU A 224 -11.42 16.53 -16.87
CA GLU A 224 -12.77 16.28 -17.38
C GLU A 224 -13.82 16.33 -16.26
N GLU A 225 -13.50 15.81 -15.07
CA GLU A 225 -14.38 15.88 -13.90
C GLU A 225 -14.45 17.31 -13.33
N LYS A 226 -13.31 17.94 -13.05
CA LYS A 226 -13.29 19.26 -12.38
C LYS A 226 -13.89 20.37 -13.23
N ARG A 227 -13.78 20.30 -14.57
CA ARG A 227 -14.43 21.27 -15.48
C ARG A 227 -15.95 21.27 -15.39
N GLN A 228 -16.56 20.24 -14.82
CA GLN A 228 -18.02 20.18 -14.61
C GLN A 228 -18.46 21.08 -13.44
N PHE A 229 -17.56 21.38 -12.50
CA PHE A 229 -17.89 22.06 -11.25
C PHE A 229 -17.10 23.35 -11.01
N PHE A 230 -15.92 23.52 -11.63
CA PHE A 230 -15.01 24.63 -11.39
C PHE A 230 -14.64 25.34 -12.71
N THR A 231 -14.62 26.68 -12.66
CA THR A 231 -14.25 27.53 -13.81
C THR A 231 -12.76 27.86 -13.85
N ASP A 232 -12.11 27.95 -12.68
CA ASP A 232 -10.67 28.23 -12.55
C ASP A 232 -9.96 27.02 -11.95
N ILE A 233 -9.12 26.36 -12.76
CA ILE A 233 -8.36 25.17 -12.35
C ILE A 233 -6.87 25.48 -12.47
N ASN A 234 -6.12 25.25 -11.39
CA ASN A 234 -4.67 25.41 -11.40
C ASN A 234 -4.01 24.20 -12.08
N MET A 235 -3.65 24.37 -13.34
CA MET A 235 -3.10 23.29 -14.17
C MET A 235 -1.80 22.68 -13.63
N ASP A 236 -0.94 23.48 -13.00
CA ASP A 236 0.34 22.98 -12.48
C ASP A 236 0.13 22.13 -11.23
N SER A 237 -0.82 22.52 -10.39
CA SER A 237 -1.24 21.71 -9.22
C SER A 237 -1.78 20.36 -9.67
N GLU A 238 -2.69 20.34 -10.65
CA GLU A 238 -3.29 19.10 -11.14
C GLU A 238 -2.27 18.15 -11.77
N ARG A 239 -1.25 18.68 -12.46
CA ARG A 239 -0.15 17.86 -13.01
C ARG A 239 0.67 17.23 -11.90
N ASN A 240 1.00 18.00 -10.86
CA ASN A 240 1.73 17.51 -9.71
C ASN A 240 0.93 16.43 -8.97
N ASP A 241 -0.37 16.65 -8.76
CA ASP A 241 -1.26 15.68 -8.12
C ASP A 241 -1.33 14.38 -8.93
N ALA A 242 -1.40 14.46 -10.26
CA ALA A 242 -1.40 13.30 -11.14
C ALA A 242 -0.09 12.49 -11.07
N GLU A 243 1.07 13.16 -10.96
CA GLU A 243 2.37 12.51 -10.75
C GLU A 243 2.43 11.78 -9.41
N VAL A 244 1.95 12.40 -8.32
CA VAL A 244 1.89 11.80 -7.00
C VAL A 244 0.96 10.60 -6.98
N GLN A 245 -0.22 10.69 -7.60
CA GLN A 245 -1.15 9.58 -7.72
C GLN A 245 -0.55 8.41 -8.53
N ALA A 246 0.14 8.69 -9.63
CA ALA A 246 0.80 7.65 -10.41
C ALA A 246 1.93 6.95 -9.63
N GLU A 247 2.65 7.69 -8.78
CA GLU A 247 3.64 7.11 -7.86
C GLU A 247 2.98 6.23 -6.80
N GLY A 248 1.81 6.63 -6.29
CA GLY A 248 0.99 5.80 -5.41
C GLY A 248 0.59 4.47 -6.05
N VAL A 249 0.14 4.50 -7.31
CA VAL A 249 -0.20 3.29 -8.07
C VAL A 249 1.02 2.40 -8.26
N LEU A 250 2.18 2.95 -8.64
CA LEU A 250 3.43 2.18 -8.75
C LEU A 250 3.72 1.41 -7.46
N ASN A 251 3.66 2.08 -6.31
CA ASN A 251 3.95 1.45 -5.02
C ASN A 251 2.91 0.38 -4.66
N SER A 252 1.61 0.65 -4.87
CA SER A 252 0.53 -0.32 -4.65
C SER A 252 0.69 -1.57 -5.54
N ARG A 253 1.04 -1.39 -6.83
CA ARG A 253 1.29 -2.52 -7.75
C ARG A 253 2.45 -3.40 -7.29
N LEU A 254 3.54 -2.80 -6.80
CA LEU A 254 4.69 -3.53 -6.26
C LEU A 254 4.33 -4.27 -4.94
N GLN A 255 3.53 -3.65 -4.08
CA GLN A 255 2.98 -4.29 -2.88
C GLN A 255 2.10 -5.50 -3.23
N HIS A 256 1.17 -5.35 -4.18
CA HIS A 256 0.31 -6.44 -4.65
C HIS A 256 1.12 -7.60 -5.27
N LEU A 257 2.18 -7.27 -6.02
CA LEU A 257 3.09 -8.28 -6.56
C LEU A 257 3.81 -9.03 -5.44
N THR A 258 4.28 -8.32 -4.42
CA THR A 258 4.93 -8.89 -3.23
C THR A 258 3.99 -9.83 -2.46
N HIS A 259 2.77 -9.39 -2.17
CA HIS A 259 1.74 -10.24 -1.55
C HIS A 259 1.45 -11.50 -2.36
N THR A 260 1.41 -11.37 -3.68
CA THR A 260 1.14 -12.51 -4.57
C THR A 260 2.29 -13.50 -4.50
N LEU A 261 3.54 -13.04 -4.59
CA LEU A 261 4.72 -13.90 -4.51
C LEU A 261 4.80 -14.66 -3.19
N ASP A 262 4.54 -13.98 -2.07
CA ASP A 262 4.50 -14.60 -0.72
C ASP A 262 3.42 -15.69 -0.60
N LYS A 263 2.35 -15.64 -1.42
CA LYS A 263 1.31 -16.69 -1.45
C LYS A 263 1.68 -17.93 -2.27
N VAL A 264 2.62 -17.82 -3.21
CA VAL A 264 2.97 -18.92 -4.14
C VAL A 264 4.34 -19.54 -3.86
N GLY A 265 5.22 -18.86 -3.13
CA GLY A 265 6.52 -19.37 -2.69
C GLY A 265 6.43 -20.22 -1.44
#